data_AF-T1BYE6-F1
#
_entry.id   AF-T1BYE6-F1
#
_cell.length_a   1.000
_cell.length_b   1.000
_cell.length_c   1.000
_cell.angle_alpha   90.00
_cell.angle_beta   90.00
_cell.angle_gamma   90.00
#
_symmetry.space_group_name_H-M   'P 1'
#
loop_
_entity.id
_entity.type
_entity.pdbx_description
1 polymer ?
#
loop_
_entity_poly.entity_id
_entity_poly.type
_entity_poly.pdbx_seq_one_letter_code
_entity_poly.pdbx_strand_id
1 'polypeptide(L)'
;MTWRRNETSRNFYNRPQRTLFGAVLIYKSSEPITVINKKTKEAKIEYPILYHYFDIMDKALNHCHDFVRLACLTVLGDPIIKELRIKEINIWTDTCSHFKCQDMLYSLDLFGKIFEFNKICWNFFAENHGKSIC
;
A
#
# COMPACT_ATOMS: atom_id res chain seq x y z
N MET A 1 -10.00 11.67 32.96
CA MET A 1 -8.90 10.88 32.38
C MET A 1 -7.88 11.86 31.82
N THR A 2 -6.84 12.16 32.58
CA THR A 2 -5.90 13.28 32.35
C THR A 2 -4.60 12.73 31.75
N TRP A 3 -4.31 13.06 30.49
CA TRP A 3 -3.06 12.75 29.83
C TRP A 3 -1.92 13.54 30.49
N ARG A 4 -1.08 12.87 31.30
CA ARG A 4 0.12 13.49 31.88
C ARG A 4 1.20 13.66 30.82
N ARG A 5 1.49 14.91 30.48
CA ARG A 5 2.68 15.39 29.76
C ARG A 5 3.95 15.15 30.56
N ASN A 6 4.51 13.93 30.57
CA ASN A 6 5.86 13.66 31.08
C ASN A 6 6.52 12.46 30.39
N GLU A 7 6.26 12.23 29.11
CA GLU A 7 7.16 11.39 28.32
C GLU A 7 8.34 12.25 27.86
N THR A 8 9.51 12.01 28.44
CA THR A 8 10.76 12.56 27.90
C THR A 8 10.98 11.95 26.52
N SER A 9 11.49 12.74 25.57
CA SER A 9 11.79 12.28 24.20
C SER A 9 12.64 11.01 24.21
N ARG A 10 13.56 10.90 25.17
CA ARG A 10 14.41 9.72 25.41
C ARG A 10 13.60 8.44 25.67
N ASN A 11 12.53 8.51 26.46
CA ASN A 11 11.68 7.35 26.75
C ASN A 11 10.86 6.91 25.54
N PHE A 12 10.48 7.85 24.67
CA PHE A 12 9.79 7.56 23.41
C PHE A 12 10.72 6.85 22.40
N TYR A 13 11.94 7.36 22.19
CA TYR A 13 12.91 6.78 21.25
C TYR A 13 13.51 5.43 21.70
N ASN A 14 13.44 5.12 23.00
CA ASN A 14 13.89 3.84 23.55
C ASN A 14 12.80 2.76 23.57
N ARG A 15 11.59 3.07 23.10
CA ARG A 15 10.57 2.03 22.90
C ARG A 15 10.98 1.12 21.76
N PRO A 16 10.49 -0.14 21.74
CA PRO A 16 10.54 -0.93 20.53
C PRO A 16 9.90 -0.12 19.39
N GLN A 17 10.70 0.29 18.42
CA GLN A 17 10.22 0.87 17.17
C GLN A 17 9.23 -0.12 16.54
N ARG A 18 8.15 0.40 15.98
CA ARG A 18 7.19 -0.40 15.24
C ARG A 18 7.25 0.04 13.81
N THR A 19 7.32 -0.92 12.92
CA THR A 19 7.19 -0.69 11.50
C THR A 19 5.71 -0.71 11.15
N LEU A 20 5.23 0.38 10.58
CA LEU A 20 3.87 0.53 10.05
C LEU A 20 3.95 0.60 8.53
N PHE A 21 3.08 -0.15 7.87
CA PHE A 21 2.80 -0.03 6.45
C PHE A 21 1.34 0.33 6.26
N GLY A 22 1.10 1.51 5.69
CA GLY A 22 -0.21 1.94 5.23
C GLY A 22 -0.32 1.74 3.73
N ALA A 23 -1.43 1.16 3.27
CA ALA A 23 -1.78 1.10 1.86
C ALA A 23 -3.24 1.50 1.64
N VAL A 24 -3.50 2.06 0.45
CA VAL A 24 -4.85 2.38 0.01
C VAL A 24 -5.08 1.76 -1.37
N LEU A 25 -6.17 1.02 -1.48
CA LEU A 25 -6.69 0.53 -2.74
C LEU A 25 -7.81 1.47 -3.19
N ILE A 26 -7.64 2.04 -4.38
CA ILE A 26 -8.59 2.96 -5.00
C ILE A 26 -9.11 2.32 -6.28
N TYR A 27 -10.43 2.16 -6.40
CA TYR A 27 -11.05 1.50 -7.55
C TYR A 27 -12.43 2.09 -7.84
N LYS A 28 -12.94 1.87 -9.06
CA LYS A 28 -14.31 2.24 -9.41
C LYS A 28 -15.26 1.09 -9.07
N SER A 29 -16.38 1.42 -8.46
CA SER A 29 -17.46 0.45 -8.24
C SER A 29 -18.02 -0.04 -9.57
N SER A 30 -18.46 -1.30 -9.61
CA SER A 30 -19.27 -1.85 -10.69
C SER A 30 -20.74 -1.42 -10.61
N GLU A 31 -21.18 -0.93 -9.45
CA GLU A 31 -22.57 -0.51 -9.21
C GLU A 31 -22.75 0.97 -9.59
N PRO A 32 -23.55 1.28 -10.63
CA PRO A 32 -23.80 2.64 -11.04
C PRO A 32 -24.75 3.36 -10.08
N ILE A 33 -24.50 4.64 -9.85
CA ILE A 33 -25.43 5.55 -9.19
C ILE A 33 -25.97 6.56 -10.18
N THR A 34 -27.23 6.98 -9.99
CA THR A 34 -27.80 8.09 -10.74
C THR A 34 -27.62 9.38 -9.95
N VAL A 35 -26.84 10.30 -10.50
CA VAL A 35 -26.62 11.63 -9.93
C VAL A 35 -27.49 12.63 -10.69
N ILE A 36 -28.33 13.35 -9.96
CA ILE A 36 -29.20 14.38 -10.53
C ILE A 36 -28.55 15.75 -10.33
N ASN A 37 -28.30 16.46 -11.43
CA ASN A 37 -27.86 17.84 -11.37
C ASN A 37 -29.01 18.72 -10.86
N LYS A 38 -28.82 19.34 -9.68
CA LYS A 38 -29.88 20.16 -9.06
C LYS A 38 -30.27 21.39 -9.89
N LYS A 39 -29.37 21.91 -10.74
CA LYS A 39 -29.60 23.10 -11.57
C LYS A 39 -30.23 22.76 -12.93
N THR A 40 -29.70 21.75 -13.63
CA THR A 40 -30.17 21.39 -14.99
C THR A 40 -31.26 20.31 -14.97
N LYS A 41 -31.50 19.66 -13.82
CA LYS A 41 -32.41 18.49 -13.67
C LYS A 41 -32.03 17.27 -14.50
N GLU A 42 -30.87 17.29 -15.14
CA GLU A 42 -30.35 16.17 -15.90
C GLU A 42 -29.86 15.06 -14.97
N ALA A 43 -30.16 13.82 -15.36
CA ALA A 43 -29.66 12.61 -14.70
C ALA A 43 -28.41 12.11 -15.42
N LYS A 44 -27.36 11.80 -14.66
CA LYS A 44 -26.14 11.19 -15.16
C LYS A 44 -25.84 9.91 -14.39
N ILE A 45 -25.42 8.88 -15.11
CA ILE A 45 -24.92 7.65 -14.51
C ILE A 45 -23.45 7.84 -14.16
N GLU A 46 -23.09 7.58 -12.91
CA GLU A 46 -21.72 7.64 -12.43
C GLU A 46 -21.34 6.34 -11.73
N TYR A 47 -20.08 5.94 -11.85
CA TYR A 47 -19.50 4.81 -11.14
C TYR A 47 -18.62 5.36 -10.02
N PRO A 48 -19.02 5.24 -8.74
CA PRO A 48 -18.34 5.89 -7.64
C PRO A 48 -16.92 5.33 -7.46
N ILE A 49 -16.00 6.19 -7.02
CA ILE A 49 -14.65 5.78 -6.62
C ILE A 49 -14.72 5.31 -5.17
N LEU A 50 -14.23 4.10 -4.92
CA LEU A 50 -14.17 3.44 -3.63
C LEU A 50 -12.72 3.42 -3.12
N TYR A 51 -12.59 3.46 -1.80
CA TYR A 51 -11.32 3.46 -1.09
C TYR A 51 -11.34 2.32 -0.07
N HIS A 52 -10.30 1.51 -0.07
CA HIS A 52 -10.09 0.45 0.91
C HIS A 52 -8.71 0.63 1.53
N TYR A 53 -8.65 0.72 2.86
CA TYR A 53 -7.44 1.05 3.60
C TYR A 53 -6.89 -0.18 4.31
N PHE A 54 -5.57 -0.36 4.23
CA PHE A 54 -4.84 -1.42 4.91
C PHE A 54 -3.82 -0.79 5.84
N ASP A 55 -3.93 -1.08 7.14
CA ASP A 55 -2.96 -0.69 8.15
C ASP A 55 -2.28 -1.94 8.71
N ILE A 56 -1.04 -2.18 8.29
CA ILE A 56 -0.27 -3.37 8.63
C ILE A 56 0.82 -2.98 9.61
N MET A 57 0.67 -3.42 10.86
CA MET A 57 1.64 -3.18 11.93
C MET A 57 2.46 -4.44 12.19
N ASP A 58 3.79 -4.35 12.05
CA ASP A 58 4.66 -5.40 12.53
C ASP A 58 4.94 -5.25 14.04
N LYS A 59 5.13 -6.39 14.69
CA LYS A 59 5.74 -6.48 16.02
C LYS A 59 7.28 -6.42 15.94
N ALA A 60 7.87 -6.74 14.78
CA ALA A 60 9.31 -6.67 14.55
C ALA A 60 9.77 -5.28 14.09
N LEU A 61 10.99 -4.94 14.52
CA LEU A 61 11.62 -3.62 14.53
C LEU A 61 12.27 -3.22 13.20
N ASN A 62 12.17 -4.07 12.17
CA ASN A 62 13.09 -4.02 11.05
C ASN A 62 12.28 -3.80 9.77
N HIS A 63 12.43 -2.61 9.16
CA HIS A 63 11.99 -2.34 7.79
C HIS A 63 12.85 -3.16 6.80
N CYS A 64 12.68 -4.48 6.79
CA CYS A 64 13.39 -5.40 5.92
C CYS A 64 12.47 -5.98 4.84
N HIS A 65 13.07 -6.69 3.88
CA HIS A 65 12.35 -7.30 2.77
C HIS A 65 11.22 -8.24 3.24
N ASP A 66 11.40 -8.93 4.37
CA ASP A 66 10.39 -9.84 4.92
C ASP A 66 9.12 -9.11 5.37
N PHE A 67 9.27 -7.94 6.00
CA PHE A 67 8.12 -7.12 6.36
C PHE A 67 7.36 -6.66 5.13
N VAL A 68 8.08 -6.18 4.11
CA VAL A 68 7.49 -5.76 2.82
C VAL A 68 6.76 -6.92 2.17
N ARG A 69 7.37 -8.11 2.16
CA ARG A 69 6.76 -9.34 1.64
C ARG A 69 5.46 -9.67 2.37
N LEU A 70 5.45 -9.63 3.70
CA LEU A 70 4.24 -9.87 4.51
C LEU A 70 3.15 -8.82 4.22
N ALA A 71 3.53 -7.56 4.09
CA ALA A 71 2.61 -6.49 3.77
C ALA A 71 1.96 -6.72 2.40
N CYS A 72 2.75 -7.05 1.38
CA CYS A 72 2.25 -7.41 0.05
C CYS A 72 1.32 -8.63 0.09
N LEU A 73 1.67 -9.69 0.82
CA LEU A 73 0.82 -10.88 0.96
C LEU A 73 -0.53 -10.56 1.59
N THR A 74 -0.54 -9.72 2.63
CA THR A 74 -1.77 -9.28 3.30
C THR A 74 -2.68 -8.51 2.35
N VAL A 75 -2.11 -7.54 1.61
CA VAL A 75 -2.89 -6.73 0.67
C VAL A 75 -3.39 -7.56 -0.50
N LEU A 76 -2.50 -8.30 -1.18
CA LEU A 76 -2.84 -9.08 -2.38
C LEU A 76 -3.75 -10.28 -2.07
N GLY A 77 -3.68 -10.79 -0.84
CA GLY A 77 -4.53 -11.87 -0.36
C GLY A 77 -5.94 -11.45 0.05
N ASP A 78 -6.21 -10.15 0.18
CA ASP A 78 -7.51 -9.65 0.60
C ASP A 78 -8.63 -10.06 -0.38
N PRO A 79 -9.81 -10.48 0.11
CA PRO A 79 -10.95 -10.82 -0.74
C PRO A 79 -11.28 -9.75 -1.79
N ILE A 80 -11.14 -8.46 -1.46
CA ILE A 80 -11.44 -7.38 -2.41
C ILE A 80 -10.53 -7.44 -3.65
N ILE A 81 -9.26 -7.83 -3.50
CA ILE A 81 -8.32 -7.95 -4.62
C ILE A 81 -8.73 -9.09 -5.55
N LYS A 82 -9.22 -10.21 -4.97
CA LYS A 82 -9.73 -11.35 -5.74
C LYS A 82 -11.00 -10.98 -6.51
N GLU A 83 -11.91 -10.24 -5.88
CA GLU A 83 -13.15 -9.76 -6.51
C GLU A 83 -12.87 -8.83 -7.70
N LEU A 84 -11.84 -7.99 -7.60
CA LEU A 84 -11.40 -7.12 -8.69
C LEU A 84 -10.77 -7.87 -9.88
N ARG A 85 -10.49 -9.17 -9.74
CA ARG A 85 -9.93 -10.04 -10.80
C ARG A 85 -8.70 -9.42 -11.48
N ILE A 86 -7.82 -8.81 -10.70
CA ILE A 86 -6.61 -8.16 -11.19
C ILE A 86 -5.71 -9.22 -11.84
N LYS A 87 -5.32 -9.00 -13.11
CA LYS A 87 -4.45 -9.91 -13.87
C LYS A 87 -3.05 -9.38 -14.11
N GLU A 88 -2.85 -8.09 -13.94
CA GLU A 88 -1.55 -7.45 -14.13
C GLU A 88 -1.28 -6.51 -12.97
N ILE A 89 -0.04 -6.53 -12.48
CA ILE A 89 0.41 -5.63 -11.42
C ILE A 89 1.64 -4.88 -11.89
N ASN A 90 1.64 -3.57 -11.62
CA ASN A 90 2.81 -2.72 -11.74
C ASN A 90 3.19 -2.23 -10.35
N ILE A 91 4.34 -2.68 -9.85
CA ILE A 91 4.87 -2.29 -8.55
C ILE A 91 5.87 -1.18 -8.78
N TRP A 92 5.72 -0.10 -8.02
CA TRP A 92 6.62 1.05 -8.06
C TRP A 92 7.30 1.16 -6.70
N THR A 93 8.62 1.04 -6.69
CA THR A 93 9.43 1.24 -5.47
C THR A 93 10.39 2.38 -5.68
N ASP A 94 10.75 3.06 -4.60
CA ASP A 94 11.87 4.00 -4.64
C ASP A 94 13.17 3.23 -4.93
N THR A 95 14.25 3.95 -5.16
CA THR A 95 15.56 3.34 -5.44
C THR A 95 16.32 2.92 -4.18
N CYS A 96 15.67 2.82 -3.02
CA CYS A 96 16.33 2.43 -1.78
C CYS A 96 16.92 1.01 -1.86
N SER A 97 18.07 0.84 -1.19
CA SER A 97 18.86 -0.39 -1.24
C SER A 97 18.12 -1.64 -0.78
N HIS A 98 17.19 -1.50 0.18
CA HIS A 98 16.41 -2.61 0.71
C HIS A 98 15.36 -3.14 -0.27
N PHE A 99 14.87 -2.32 -1.21
CA PHE A 99 13.96 -2.78 -2.24
C PHE A 99 14.70 -3.46 -3.39
N LYS A 100 15.93 -3.06 -3.73
CA LYS A 100 16.72 -3.67 -4.82
C LYS A 100 17.34 -5.04 -4.48
N CYS A 101 16.81 -5.77 -3.51
CA CYS A 101 17.36 -7.06 -3.11
C CYS A 101 16.78 -8.22 -3.96
N GLN A 102 17.57 -9.29 -4.10
CA GLN A 102 17.15 -10.51 -4.81
C GLN A 102 15.94 -11.17 -4.14
N ASP A 103 15.80 -11.04 -2.82
CA ASP A 103 14.67 -11.60 -2.06
C ASP A 103 13.34 -10.95 -2.45
N MET A 104 13.33 -9.65 -2.75
CA MET A 104 12.15 -8.96 -3.23
C MET A 104 11.77 -9.45 -4.62
N LEU A 105 12.74 -9.58 -5.54
CA LEU A 105 12.48 -10.12 -6.88
C LEU A 105 11.89 -11.54 -6.82
N TYR A 106 12.45 -12.39 -5.97
CA TYR A 106 11.93 -13.74 -5.73
C TYR A 106 10.50 -13.71 -5.18
N SER A 107 10.23 -12.80 -4.23
CA SER A 107 8.90 -12.62 -3.67
C SER A 107 7.88 -12.22 -4.74
N LEU A 108 8.26 -11.34 -5.68
CA LEU A 108 7.38 -10.93 -6.78
C LEU A 108 7.03 -12.08 -7.72
N ASP A 109 8.01 -12.91 -8.11
CA ASP A 109 7.74 -14.12 -8.90
C ASP A 109 6.77 -15.07 -8.18
N LEU A 110 6.99 -15.27 -6.87
CA LEU A 110 6.11 -16.09 -6.04
C LEU A 110 4.68 -15.52 -5.99
N PHE A 111 4.52 -14.20 -5.85
CA PHE A 111 3.21 -13.56 -5.88
C PHE A 111 2.49 -13.79 -7.22
N GLY A 112 3.22 -13.75 -8.33
CA GLY A 112 2.68 -14.06 -9.66
C GLY A 112 2.02 -15.43 -9.71
N LYS A 113 2.67 -16.42 -9.09
CA LYS A 113 2.17 -17.81 -9.01
C LYS A 113 1.02 -17.96 -8.04
N ILE A 114 1.12 -17.38 -6.84
CA ILE A 114 0.10 -17.54 -5.78
C ILE A 114 -1.22 -16.87 -6.16
N PHE A 115 -1.16 -15.69 -6.78
CA PHE A 115 -2.32 -14.87 -7.08
C PHE A 115 -2.72 -14.91 -8.56
N GLU A 116 -2.08 -15.77 -9.35
CA GLU A 116 -2.39 -16.01 -10.76
C GLU A 116 -2.35 -14.72 -11.62
N PHE A 117 -1.32 -13.90 -11.41
CA PHE A 117 -1.07 -12.74 -12.25
C PHE A 117 -0.43 -13.16 -13.58
N ASN A 118 -0.97 -12.65 -14.68
CA ASN A 118 -0.41 -12.85 -16.01
C ASN A 118 0.88 -12.05 -16.20
N LYS A 119 1.02 -10.93 -15.47
CA LYS A 119 2.14 -10.01 -15.59
C LYS A 119 2.41 -9.29 -14.28
N ILE A 120 3.68 -9.28 -13.88
CA ILE A 120 4.18 -8.41 -12.81
C ILE A 120 5.31 -7.57 -13.40
N CYS A 121 5.14 -6.26 -13.38
CA CYS A 121 6.19 -5.31 -13.67
C CYS A 121 6.70 -4.73 -12.36
N TRP A 122 8.01 -4.64 -12.21
CA TRP A 122 8.63 -3.93 -11.12
C TRP A 122 9.42 -2.75 -11.65
N ASN A 123 8.95 -1.55 -11.30
CA ASN A 123 9.48 -0.28 -11.74
C ASN A 123 10.16 0.41 -10.57
N PHE A 124 11.32 1.01 -10.85
CA PHE A 124 12.03 1.85 -9.90
C PHE A 124 11.87 3.30 -10.31
N PHE A 125 11.38 4.13 -9.41
CA PHE A 125 11.45 5.57 -9.61
C PHE A 125 12.71 6.11 -8.95
N ALA A 126 13.56 6.76 -9.74
CA ALA A 126 14.60 7.61 -9.22
C ALA A 126 13.93 8.95 -8.85
N GLU A 127 13.27 9.01 -7.70
CA GLU A 127 13.06 10.33 -7.11
C GLU A 127 14.44 10.86 -6.80
N ASN A 128 14.78 11.99 -7.42
CA ASN A 128 15.84 12.85 -6.92
C ASN A 128 15.31 13.41 -5.60
N HIS A 129 15.30 12.57 -4.55
CA HIS A 129 15.12 13.03 -3.19
C HIS A 129 16.23 14.04 -3.03
N GLY A 130 15.86 15.33 -3.02
CA GLY A 130 16.79 16.41 -2.75
C GLY A 130 17.40 16.17 -1.38
N LYS A 131 18.40 15.30 -1.33
CA LYS A 131 19.39 15.33 -0.28
C LYS A 131 19.97 16.72 -0.47
N SER A 132 19.61 17.63 0.43
CA SER A 132 20.46 18.75 0.74
C SER A 132 21.90 18.24 0.68
N ILE A 133 22.70 18.88 -0.15
CA ILE A 133 24.15 18.65 -0.19
C ILE A 133 24.61 18.69 1.27
N CYS A 134 25.00 17.53 1.80
CA CYS A 134 25.78 17.43 3.03
C CYS A 134 27.25 17.39 2.60
#